data_AF-A0A842WRG1-F1
#
_entry.id   AF-A0A842WRG1-F1
#
_cell.length_a   1.000
_cell.length_b   1.000
_cell.length_c   1.000
_cell.angle_alpha   90.00
_cell.angle_beta   90.00
_cell.angle_gamma   90.00
#
_symmetry.space_group_name_H-M   'P 1'
#
loop_
_entity.id
_entity.type
_entity.pdbx_description
1 polymer ?
#
loop_
_entity_poly.entity_id
_entity_poly.type
_entity_poly.pdbx_seq_one_letter_code
_entity_poly.pdbx_strand_id
1 'polypeptide(L)'
;MQIYLSGPIIHKHLRRDEFYKKVTESLEMQGHGVFTPQFMPPTDARAIYERDFQWVMESDLILAEVSKPSLGVGMELMLAVLEKKPVLAFYEGNIKMLSKMVRGADGITVIEYSNTDEVIEFITQHDFESMVLKKCSKCQSWILEKRDNSFLCILCDTEVPV
;
A
#
# COMPACT_ATOMS: atom_id res chain seq x y z
N MET A 1 9.99 -9.91 3.11
CA MET A 1 10.26 -8.83 2.14
C MET A 1 10.36 -7.44 2.80
N GLN A 2 10.79 -6.41 2.07
CA GLN A 2 10.78 -5.00 2.52
C GLN A 2 9.51 -4.29 2.05
N ILE A 3 8.84 -3.54 2.93
CA ILE A 3 7.55 -2.90 2.66
C ILE A 3 7.62 -1.42 3.03
N TYR A 4 7.16 -0.54 2.13
CA TYR A 4 7.03 0.89 2.42
C TYR A 4 5.59 1.24 2.80
N LEU A 5 5.41 1.86 3.97
CA LEU A 5 4.11 2.32 4.47
C LEU A 5 3.90 3.81 4.19
N SER A 6 3.29 4.10 3.05
CA SER A 6 2.97 5.44 2.57
C SER A 6 1.75 6.04 3.30
N GLY A 7 1.83 7.34 3.59
CA GLY A 7 0.77 8.09 4.24
C GLY A 7 1.20 9.54 4.58
N PRO A 8 0.27 10.49 4.79
CA PRO A 8 0.63 11.88 5.10
C PRO A 8 1.61 12.00 6.29
N ILE A 9 2.68 12.80 6.17
CA ILE A 9 3.68 13.00 7.24
C ILE A 9 3.51 14.37 7.93
N ILE A 10 3.31 15.43 7.15
CA ILE A 10 3.44 16.83 7.60
C ILE A 10 2.24 17.28 8.44
N HIS A 11 1.04 16.99 7.96
CA HIS A 11 -0.19 17.48 8.58
C HIS A 11 -0.70 16.45 9.59
N LYS A 12 -0.34 16.62 10.87
CA LYS A 12 -0.75 15.71 11.96
C LYS A 12 -2.26 15.42 12.01
N HIS A 13 -3.11 16.37 11.66
CA HIS A 13 -4.57 16.16 11.61
C HIS A 13 -5.04 15.29 10.43
N LEU A 14 -4.19 15.07 9.41
CA LEU A 14 -4.43 14.14 8.31
C LEU A 14 -3.81 12.77 8.59
N ARG A 15 -2.95 12.66 9.62
CA ARG A 15 -2.27 11.41 9.98
C ARG A 15 -3.22 10.47 10.71
N ARG A 16 -3.13 9.20 10.35
CA ARG A 16 -3.79 8.09 11.03
C ARG A 16 -2.79 7.31 11.86
N ASP A 17 -2.31 7.91 12.94
CA ASP A 17 -1.21 7.33 13.72
C ASP A 17 -1.50 5.93 14.27
N GLU A 18 -2.75 5.66 14.68
CA GLU A 18 -3.14 4.28 15.05
C GLU A 18 -3.10 3.30 13.88
N PHE A 19 -3.49 3.73 12.68
CA PHE A 19 -3.39 2.90 11.48
C PHE A 19 -1.93 2.53 11.22
N TYR A 20 -1.04 3.52 11.17
CA TYR A 20 0.38 3.27 10.88
C TYR A 20 1.02 2.36 11.93
N LYS A 21 0.66 2.54 13.21
CA LYS A 21 1.18 1.73 14.30
C LYS A 21 0.74 0.27 14.16
N LYS A 22 -0.58 0.02 14.08
CA LYS A 22 -1.11 -1.35 13.98
C LYS A 22 -0.62 -2.08 12.73
N VAL A 23 -0.58 -1.39 11.58
CA VAL A 23 -0.09 -1.97 10.32
C VAL A 23 1.39 -2.30 10.40
N THR A 24 2.22 -1.38 10.92
CA THR A 24 3.67 -1.65 11.10
C THR A 24 3.88 -2.85 12.02
N GLU A 25 3.25 -2.88 13.19
CA GLU A 25 3.36 -4.00 14.15
C GLU A 25 2.91 -5.32 13.52
N SER A 26 1.83 -5.32 12.75
CA SER A 26 1.32 -6.54 12.09
C SER A 26 2.29 -7.09 11.04
N LEU A 27 2.87 -6.24 10.21
CA LEU A 27 3.84 -6.64 9.18
C LEU A 27 5.15 -7.14 9.81
N GLU A 28 5.64 -6.46 10.84
CA GLU A 28 6.85 -6.87 11.57
C GLU A 28 6.65 -8.23 12.26
N MET A 29 5.47 -8.49 12.84
CA MET A 29 5.14 -9.81 13.42
C MET A 29 5.15 -10.95 12.37
N GLN A 30 4.89 -10.64 11.10
CA GLN A 30 5.01 -11.58 9.99
C GLN A 30 6.44 -11.71 9.44
N GLY A 31 7.41 -10.99 10.03
CA GLY A 31 8.81 -11.04 9.65
C GLY A 31 9.18 -10.14 8.46
N HIS A 32 8.32 -9.18 8.10
CA HIS A 32 8.64 -8.19 7.07
C HIS A 32 9.42 -7.01 7.65
N GLY A 33 10.35 -6.45 6.86
CA GLY A 33 10.98 -5.18 7.20
C GLY A 33 10.09 -4.03 6.72
N VAL A 34 9.82 -3.05 7.58
CA VAL A 34 8.87 -1.98 7.29
C VAL A 34 9.54 -0.60 7.35
N PHE A 35 9.40 0.17 6.28
CA PHE A 35 9.76 1.57 6.25
C PHE A 35 8.51 2.42 6.57
N THR A 36 8.51 3.08 7.73
CA THR A 36 7.38 3.88 8.22
C THR A 36 7.80 5.34 8.47
N PRO A 37 7.81 6.21 7.43
CA PRO A 37 8.25 7.60 7.52
C PRO A 37 7.58 8.43 8.62
N GLN A 38 6.34 8.08 8.97
CA GLN A 38 5.51 8.81 9.94
C GLN A 38 6.10 8.74 11.36
N PHE A 39 6.97 7.76 11.64
CA PHE A 39 7.66 7.61 12.93
C PHE A 39 9.07 8.20 12.94
N MET A 40 9.53 8.75 11.82
CA MET A 40 10.83 9.40 11.76
C MET A 40 10.78 10.80 12.36
N PRO A 41 11.86 11.24 13.03
CA PRO A 41 11.94 12.61 13.53
C PRO A 41 11.88 13.61 12.35
N PRO A 42 11.34 14.81 12.59
CA PRO A 42 11.41 15.89 11.60
C PRO A 42 12.86 16.15 11.19
N THR A 43 13.07 16.35 9.90
CA THR A 43 14.35 16.74 9.31
C THR A 43 14.10 17.69 8.14
N ASP A 44 15.14 18.18 7.48
CA ASP A 44 15.01 19.07 6.34
C ASP A 44 14.39 18.37 5.12
N ALA A 45 13.85 19.18 4.20
CA ALA A 45 13.11 18.69 3.05
C ALA A 45 13.95 17.80 2.11
N ARG A 46 15.25 18.07 1.98
CA ARG A 46 16.13 17.26 1.12
C ARG A 46 16.35 15.89 1.72
N ALA A 47 16.63 15.82 3.02
CA ALA A 47 16.79 14.56 3.73
C ALA A 47 15.51 13.71 3.71
N ILE A 48 14.32 14.31 3.84
CA ILE A 48 13.04 13.60 3.69
C ILE A 48 12.91 13.02 2.28
N TYR A 49 13.12 13.85 1.26
CA TYR A 49 13.01 13.42 -0.13
C TYR A 49 13.97 12.27 -0.47
N GLU A 50 15.25 12.42 -0.14
CA GLU A 50 16.26 11.39 -0.45
C GLU A 50 15.96 10.08 0.29
N ARG A 51 15.59 10.14 1.58
CA ARG A 51 15.23 8.95 2.36
C ARG A 51 14.00 8.24 1.79
N ASP A 52 12.89 8.95 1.62
CA ASP A 52 11.62 8.35 1.22
C ASP A 52 11.69 7.83 -0.22
N PHE A 53 12.42 8.53 -1.10
CA PHE A 53 12.74 8.03 -2.44
C PHE A 53 13.50 6.70 -2.38
N GLN A 54 14.59 6.61 -1.61
CA GLN A 54 15.37 5.38 -1.50
C GLN A 54 14.56 4.24 -0.88
N TRP A 55 13.77 4.51 0.15
CA TRP A 55 12.93 3.50 0.79
C TRP A 55 11.86 2.94 -0.15
N VAL A 56 11.24 3.78 -0.99
CA VAL A 56 10.35 3.29 -2.05
C VAL A 56 11.13 2.42 -3.04
N MET A 57 12.31 2.85 -3.48
CA MET A 57 13.17 2.07 -4.40
C MET A 57 13.59 0.71 -3.82
N GLU A 58 13.89 0.63 -2.53
CA GLU A 58 14.33 -0.58 -1.83
C GLU A 58 13.18 -1.51 -1.42
N SER A 59 11.95 -1.00 -1.37
CA SER A 59 10.78 -1.81 -1.01
C SER A 59 10.33 -2.76 -2.12
N ASP A 60 9.82 -3.92 -1.75
CA ASP A 60 9.24 -4.92 -2.67
C ASP A 60 7.74 -4.65 -2.91
N LEU A 61 7.07 -4.00 -1.95
CA LEU A 61 5.63 -3.71 -1.94
C LEU A 61 5.37 -2.36 -1.26
N ILE A 62 4.41 -1.61 -1.78
CA ILE A 62 3.90 -0.40 -1.13
C ILE A 62 2.53 -0.68 -0.50
N LEU A 63 2.38 -0.36 0.78
CA LEU A 63 1.08 -0.18 1.43
C LEU A 63 0.85 1.33 1.57
N ALA A 64 -0.34 1.83 1.23
CA ALA A 64 -0.63 3.24 1.31
C ALA A 64 -1.97 3.52 1.98
N GLU A 65 -2.00 4.45 2.93
CA GLU A 65 -3.24 5.03 3.46
C GLU A 65 -3.59 6.28 2.63
N VAL A 66 -4.69 6.23 1.88
CA VAL A 66 -5.03 7.23 0.86
C VAL A 66 -6.36 7.95 1.12
N SER A 67 -6.91 7.85 2.34
CA SER A 67 -8.16 8.54 2.71
C SER A 67 -8.05 10.07 2.67
N LYS A 68 -6.84 10.61 2.81
CA LYS A 68 -6.56 12.06 2.73
C LYS A 68 -5.62 12.38 1.57
N PRO A 69 -5.95 13.37 0.72
CA PRO A 69 -5.04 13.84 -0.33
C PRO A 69 -3.70 14.30 0.24
N SER A 70 -2.60 13.84 -0.37
CA SER A 70 -1.24 14.20 0.01
C SER A 70 -0.33 14.18 -1.22
N LEU A 71 0.39 15.28 -1.45
CA LEU A 71 1.33 15.39 -2.58
C LEU A 71 2.48 14.41 -2.45
N GLY A 72 3.04 14.26 -1.24
CA GLY A 72 4.12 13.31 -0.97
C GLY A 72 3.70 11.87 -1.27
N VAL A 73 2.52 11.47 -0.77
CA VAL A 73 1.94 10.14 -1.08
C VAL A 73 1.75 9.97 -2.58
N GLY A 74 1.24 10.99 -3.28
CA GLY A 74 1.10 10.94 -4.74
C GLY A 74 2.44 10.73 -5.48
N MET A 75 3.53 11.36 -5.00
CA MET A 75 4.87 11.17 -5.55
C MET A 75 5.39 9.75 -5.31
N GLU A 76 5.22 9.23 -4.09
CA GLU A 76 5.62 7.87 -3.70
C GLU A 76 4.89 6.81 -4.53
N LEU A 77 3.56 6.95 -4.67
CA LEU A 77 2.75 6.02 -5.46
C LEU A 77 3.12 6.05 -6.94
N MET A 78 3.36 7.22 -7.51
CA MET A 78 3.75 7.31 -8.92
C MET A 78 5.14 6.70 -9.15
N LEU A 79 6.09 6.90 -8.23
CA LEU A 79 7.40 6.24 -8.30
C LEU A 79 7.26 4.72 -8.28
N ALA A 80 6.44 4.19 -7.37
CA ALA A 80 6.18 2.75 -7.30
C ALA A 80 5.56 2.19 -8.59
N VAL A 81 4.60 2.90 -9.18
CA VAL A 81 3.99 2.54 -10.46
C VAL A 81 5.03 2.49 -11.58
N LEU A 82 5.91 3.50 -11.68
CA LEU A 82 6.96 3.55 -12.70
C LEU A 82 7.98 2.41 -12.53
N GLU A 83 8.30 2.05 -11.29
CA GLU A 83 9.19 0.93 -10.94
C GLU A 83 8.48 -0.43 -10.92
N LYS A 84 7.20 -0.49 -11.33
CA LYS A 84 6.38 -1.71 -11.38
C LYS A 84 6.32 -2.46 -10.04
N LYS A 85 6.35 -1.71 -8.93
CA LYS A 85 6.15 -2.24 -7.58
C LYS A 85 4.64 -2.35 -7.33
N PRO A 86 4.14 -3.48 -6.80
CA PRO A 86 2.74 -3.59 -6.41
C PRO A 86 2.39 -2.55 -5.34
N VAL A 87 1.20 -1.96 -5.45
CA VAL A 87 0.66 -1.01 -4.48
C VAL A 87 -0.70 -1.48 -3.97
N LEU A 88 -0.82 -1.62 -2.66
CA LEU A 88 -2.08 -1.82 -1.95
C LEU A 88 -2.49 -0.50 -1.29
N ALA A 89 -3.50 0.16 -1.83
CA ALA A 89 -3.96 1.47 -1.39
C ALA A 89 -5.27 1.36 -0.58
N PHE A 90 -5.19 1.58 0.72
CA PHE A 90 -6.31 1.51 1.66
C PHE A 90 -6.99 2.87 1.81
N TYR A 91 -8.32 2.88 1.80
CA TYR A 91 -9.12 4.08 2.06
C TYR A 91 -10.33 3.77 2.93
N GLU A 92 -10.76 4.73 3.75
CA GLU A 92 -12.00 4.58 4.52
C GLU A 92 -13.24 4.69 3.64
N GLY A 93 -14.17 3.74 3.79
CA GLY A 93 -15.42 3.72 3.01
C GLY A 93 -16.30 4.96 3.16
N ASN A 94 -16.15 5.73 4.23
CA ASN A 94 -16.93 6.94 4.47
C ASN A 94 -16.41 8.21 3.78
N ILE A 95 -15.28 8.15 3.04
CA ILE A 95 -14.78 9.32 2.33
C ILE A 95 -15.63 9.65 1.11
N LYS A 96 -15.89 10.94 0.90
CA LYS A 96 -16.73 11.40 -0.22
C LYS A 96 -16.11 11.14 -1.59
N MET A 97 -14.79 11.26 -1.69
CA MET A 97 -14.07 11.14 -2.96
C MET A 97 -12.63 10.65 -2.73
N LEU A 98 -12.28 9.52 -3.35
CA LEU A 98 -10.90 9.09 -3.55
C LEU A 98 -10.31 9.76 -4.81
N SER A 99 -8.99 9.94 -4.84
CA SER A 99 -8.29 10.43 -6.04
C SER A 99 -8.60 9.56 -7.27
N LYS A 100 -9.09 10.19 -8.35
CA LYS A 100 -9.33 9.53 -9.63
C LYS A 100 -8.05 8.97 -10.26
N MET A 101 -6.91 9.63 -10.01
CA MET A 101 -5.62 9.15 -10.50
C MET A 101 -5.20 7.87 -9.77
N VAL A 102 -5.30 7.83 -8.44
CA VAL A 102 -4.97 6.62 -7.66
C VAL A 102 -5.87 5.46 -8.08
N ARG A 103 -7.18 5.70 -8.21
CA ARG A 103 -8.15 4.66 -8.61
C ARG A 103 -7.97 4.14 -10.04
N GLY A 104 -7.43 4.98 -10.92
CA GLY A 104 -7.24 4.65 -12.34
C GLY A 104 -5.83 4.22 -12.72
N ALA A 105 -4.89 4.21 -11.77
CA ALA A 105 -3.50 3.88 -12.04
C ALA A 105 -3.31 2.36 -12.17
N ASP A 106 -2.54 1.98 -13.17
CA ASP A 106 -2.09 0.61 -13.33
C ASP A 106 -1.13 0.24 -12.18
N GLY A 107 -1.21 -1.00 -11.70
CA GLY A 107 -0.36 -1.50 -10.62
C GLY A 107 -0.84 -1.15 -9.21
N ILE A 108 -1.90 -0.35 -9.07
CA ILE A 108 -2.51 -0.02 -7.78
C ILE A 108 -3.81 -0.81 -7.59
N THR A 109 -3.88 -1.59 -6.52
CA THR A 109 -5.14 -2.16 -6.04
C THR A 109 -5.66 -1.32 -4.89
N VAL A 110 -6.86 -0.76 -5.06
CA VAL A 110 -7.54 0.06 -4.06
C VAL A 110 -8.46 -0.81 -3.20
N ILE A 111 -8.32 -0.73 -1.88
CA ILE A 111 -9.05 -1.53 -0.88
C ILE A 111 -9.79 -0.59 0.08
N GLU A 112 -11.08 -0.82 0.22
CA GLU A 112 -11.91 -0.12 1.19
C GLU A 112 -11.75 -0.75 2.58
N TYR A 113 -11.72 0.06 3.63
CA TYR A 113 -11.82 -0.40 5.01
C TYR A 113 -12.79 0.47 5.82
N SER A 114 -13.41 -0.10 6.85
CA SER A 114 -14.27 0.64 7.79
C SER A 114 -13.55 0.93 9.11
N ASN A 115 -12.58 0.09 9.48
CA ASN A 115 -11.74 0.25 10.66
C ASN A 115 -10.37 -0.40 10.41
N THR A 116 -9.38 -0.06 11.24
CA THR A 116 -8.01 -0.57 11.06
C THR A 116 -7.92 -2.10 11.22
N ASP A 117 -8.80 -2.73 11.99
CA ASP A 117 -8.71 -4.18 12.22
C ASP A 117 -9.04 -4.99 10.96
N GLU A 118 -9.90 -4.48 10.06
CA GLU A 118 -10.12 -5.06 8.72
C GLU A 118 -8.85 -5.05 7.86
N VAL A 119 -8.02 -4.01 8.01
CA VAL A 119 -6.73 -3.90 7.30
C VAL A 119 -5.74 -4.92 7.86
N ILE A 120 -5.73 -5.12 9.17
CA ILE A 120 -4.91 -6.15 9.81
C ILE A 120 -5.37 -7.55 9.39
N GLU A 121 -6.68 -7.79 9.37
CA GLU A 121 -7.25 -9.06 8.87
C GLU A 121 -6.80 -9.33 7.44
N PHE A 122 -6.92 -8.35 6.54
CA PHE A 122 -6.42 -8.43 5.18
C PHE A 122 -4.93 -8.79 5.14
N ILE A 123 -4.08 -8.09 5.88
CA ILE A 123 -2.62 -8.35 5.94
C ILE A 123 -2.34 -9.77 6.46
N THR A 124 -3.11 -10.28 7.42
CA THR A 124 -2.89 -11.63 7.98
C THR A 124 -3.39 -12.77 7.10
N GLN A 125 -4.33 -12.51 6.20
CA GLN A 125 -4.92 -13.53 5.34
C GLN A 125 -4.15 -13.74 4.03
N HIS A 126 -3.27 -12.81 3.68
CA HIS A 126 -2.60 -12.77 2.39
C HIS A 126 -1.10 -13.05 2.52
N ASP A 127 -0.55 -13.82 1.59
CA ASP A 127 0.88 -14.08 1.49
C ASP A 127 1.50 -13.10 0.50
N PHE A 128 2.13 -12.05 1.04
CA PHE A 128 2.69 -10.97 0.25
C PHE A 128 3.85 -11.41 -0.64
N GLU A 129 4.59 -12.47 -0.27
CA GLU A 129 5.68 -12.99 -1.08
C GLU A 129 5.17 -13.73 -2.33
N SER A 130 3.91 -14.16 -2.30
CA SER A 130 3.22 -14.76 -3.45
C SER A 130 2.58 -13.72 -4.39
N MET A 131 2.52 -12.44 -4.00
CA MET A 131 1.83 -11.41 -4.78
C MET A 131 2.59 -11.07 -6.07
N VAL A 132 1.82 -10.90 -7.15
CA VAL A 132 2.32 -10.54 -8.47
C VAL A 132 1.51 -9.41 -9.09
N LEU A 133 2.18 -8.56 -9.86
CA LEU A 133 1.57 -7.48 -10.63
C LEU A 133 0.89 -8.04 -11.89
N LYS A 134 -0.40 -8.38 -11.80
CA LYS A 134 -1.22 -8.88 -12.92
C LYS A 134 -2.65 -8.38 -12.75
N LYS A 135 -3.22 -7.82 -13.82
CA LYS A 135 -4.59 -7.31 -13.79
C LYS A 135 -5.60 -8.45 -13.67
N CYS A 136 -6.55 -8.32 -12.76
CA CYS A 136 -7.69 -9.22 -12.67
C CYS A 136 -8.63 -9.05 -13.87
N SER A 137 -9.18 -10.15 -14.38
CA SER A 137 -10.15 -10.14 -15.49
C SER A 137 -11.58 -9.78 -15.07
N LYS A 138 -11.87 -9.73 -13.76
CA LYS A 138 -13.24 -9.54 -13.21
C LYS A 138 -13.42 -8.29 -12.37
N CYS A 139 -12.36 -7.75 -11.80
CA CYS A 139 -12.43 -6.56 -10.95
C CYS A 139 -11.31 -5.57 -11.30
N GLN A 140 -11.13 -4.54 -10.47
CA GLN A 140 -10.12 -3.49 -10.67
C GLN A 140 -8.76 -3.80 -10.02
N SER A 141 -8.57 -4.99 -9.43
CA SER A 141 -7.29 -5.36 -8.84
C SER A 141 -6.19 -5.47 -9.91
N TRP A 142 -5.01 -4.96 -9.57
CA TRP A 142 -3.77 -5.14 -10.30
C TRP A 142 -2.83 -6.16 -9.67
N ILE A 143 -3.24 -6.75 -8.55
CA ILE A 143 -2.45 -7.67 -7.76
C ILE A 143 -3.22 -8.98 -7.63
N LEU A 144 -2.53 -10.08 -7.90
CA LEU A 144 -3.00 -11.44 -7.67
C LEU A 144 -1.98 -12.17 -6.80
N GLU A 145 -2.41 -13.20 -6.09
CA GLU A 145 -1.51 -14.14 -5.42
C GLU A 145 -1.24 -15.34 -6.31
N LYS A 146 0.02 -15.73 -6.43
CA LYS A 146 0.41 -16.93 -7.15
C LYS A 146 0.02 -18.19 -6.34
N ARG A 147 -0.58 -19.15 -7.04
CA ARG A 147 -0.82 -20.52 -6.60
C ARG A 147 -0.09 -21.48 -7.53
N ASP A 148 -0.12 -22.79 -7.23
CA ASP A 148 0.65 -23.80 -7.97
C ASP A 148 0.42 -23.76 -9.49
N ASN A 149 -0.85 -23.67 -9.91
CA ASN A 149 -1.26 -23.69 -11.33
C ASN A 149 -2.27 -22.59 -11.69
N SER A 150 -2.33 -21.52 -10.89
CA SER A 150 -3.25 -20.41 -11.09
C SER A 150 -2.81 -19.17 -10.32
N PHE A 151 -3.56 -18.09 -10.48
CA PHE A 151 -3.45 -16.87 -9.70
C PHE A 151 -4.80 -16.60 -9.05
N LEU A 152 -4.82 -16.17 -7.80
CA LEU A 152 -6.03 -15.79 -7.08
C LEU A 152 -6.10 -14.27 -6.92
N CYS A 153 -7.21 -13.66 -7.30
CA CYS A 153 -7.38 -12.21 -7.12
C CYS A 153 -7.62 -11.84 -5.66
N ILE A 154 -6.80 -10.92 -5.11
CA ILE A 154 -6.87 -10.44 -3.71
C ILE A 154 -8.12 -9.61 -3.35
N LEU A 155 -9.02 -9.38 -4.30
CA LEU A 155 -10.22 -8.54 -4.11
C LEU A 155 -11.52 -9.30 -4.31
N CYS A 156 -11.56 -10.23 -5.28
CA CYS A 156 -12.79 -10.88 -5.70
C CYS A 156 -12.66 -12.40 -5.82
N ASP A 157 -11.55 -12.95 -5.32
CA ASP A 157 -11.23 -14.39 -5.28
C ASP A 157 -11.35 -15.10 -6.63
N THR A 158 -11.30 -14.34 -7.72
CA THR A 158 -11.34 -14.92 -9.06
C THR A 158 -10.03 -15.62 -9.32
N GLU A 159 -10.13 -16.90 -9.64
CA GLU A 159 -9.02 -17.70 -10.12
C GLU A 159 -8.73 -17.40 -11.60
N VAL A 160 -7.47 -17.07 -11.88
CA VAL A 160 -6.96 -16.75 -13.21
C VAL A 160 -5.93 -17.83 -13.57
N PRO A 161 -6.13 -18.62 -14.63
CA PRO A 161 -5.14 -19.60 -15.08
C PRO A 161 -3.78 -18.95 -15.40
N VAL A 162 -2.71 -19.75 -15.34
CA VAL A 162 -1.33 -19.27 -15.57
C VAL A 162 -1.20 -18.54 -16.90
#